data_AF-A0A953LMK2-F1
#
_entry.id   AF-A0A953LMK2-F1
#
_cell.length_a   1.000
_cell.length_b   1.000
_cell.length_c   1.000
_cell.angle_alpha   90.00
_cell.angle_beta   90.00
_cell.angle_gamma   90.00
#
_symmetry.space_group_name_H-M   'P 1'
#
loop_
_entity.id
_entity.type
_entity.pdbx_description
1 polymer ?
#
loop_
_entity_poly.entity_id
_entity_poly.type
_entity_poly.pdbx_seq_one_letter_code
_entity_poly.pdbx_strand_id
1 'polypeptide(L)' 'LTASLGIALYPKHAADSEEMIARADSAMYQAKMSGKNRWAVFGSAKLY' A
#
# COMPACT_ATOMS: atom_id res chain seq x y z
N LEU A 1 -4.32 19.92 2.74
CA LEU A 1 -3.72 18.90 1.85
C LEU A 1 -3.68 17.58 2.61
N THR A 2 -4.18 16.49 2.03
CA THR A 2 -4.17 15.15 2.65
C THR A 2 -3.44 14.16 1.74
N ALA A 3 -2.75 13.18 2.33
CA ALA A 3 -2.02 12.15 1.59
C ALA A 3 -2.68 10.77 1.73
N SER A 4 -2.42 9.85 0.81
CA SER A 4 -2.76 8.44 0.96
C SER A 4 -1.50 7.63 0.73
N LEU A 5 -1.30 6.59 1.54
CA LEU A 5 -0.05 5.83 1.55
C LEU A 5 -0.31 4.34 1.36
N GLY A 6 0.63 3.66 0.73
CA GLY A 6 0.63 2.22 0.59
C GLY A 6 1.91 1.65 1.16
N ILE A 7 1.78 0.52 1.88
CA ILE A 7 2.88 -0.08 2.62
C ILE A 7 3.10 -1.51 2.12
N ALA A 8 4.34 -1.82 1.76
CA ALA A 8 4.82 -3.17 1.49
C ALA A 8 5.98 -3.51 2.43
N LEU A 9 6.10 -4.77 2.84
CA LEU A 9 7.11 -5.24 3.79
C LEU A 9 7.94 -6.32 3.12
N TYR A 10 9.26 -6.16 3.08
CA TYR A 10 10.16 -7.25 2.69
C TYR A 10 10.54 -8.09 3.90
N PRO A 11 10.68 -9.42 3.76
CA PRO A 11 10.45 -10.23 2.55
C PRO A 11 8.99 -10.69 2.36
N LYS A 12 8.07 -10.22 3.22
CA LYS A 12 6.70 -10.75 3.29
C LYS A 12 5.85 -10.52 2.04
N HIS A 13 5.97 -9.35 1.43
CA HIS A 13 5.13 -8.89 0.32
C HIS A 13 5.89 -8.85 -1.02
N ALA A 14 7.22 -8.96 -0.99
CA ALA A 14 8.07 -8.84 -2.17
C ALA A 14 9.41 -9.54 -1.95
N ALA A 15 9.99 -10.08 -3.02
CA ALA A 15 11.33 -10.70 -3.01
C ALA A 15 12.46 -9.73 -3.41
N ASP A 16 12.12 -8.59 -4.01
CA ASP A 16 13.05 -7.55 -4.43
C ASP A 16 12.43 -6.14 -4.33
N SER A 17 13.22 -5.12 -4.62
CA SER A 17 12.80 -3.72 -4.51
C SER A 17 11.75 -3.31 -5.55
N GLU A 18 11.82 -3.88 -6.76
CA GLU A 18 10.89 -3.53 -7.84
C GLU A 18 9.49 -4.07 -7.52
N GLU A 19 9.41 -5.32 -7.09
CA GLU A 19 8.17 -5.90 -6.59
C GLU A 19 7.66 -5.13 -5.36
N MET A 20 8.53 -4.75 -4.41
CA MET A 20 8.12 -3.98 -3.24
C MET A 20 7.45 -2.65 -3.61
N ILE A 21 8.03 -1.90 -4.54
CA ILE A 21 7.48 -0.63 -5.00
C ILE A 21 6.12 -0.85 -5.66
N ALA A 22 6.00 -1.85 -6.55
CA ALA A 22 4.75 -2.16 -7.21
C ALA A 22 3.64 -2.55 -6.21
N ARG A 23 3.97 -3.34 -5.19
CA ARG A 23 3.03 -3.72 -4.13
C ARG A 23 2.61 -2.54 -3.26
N ALA A 24 3.55 -1.66 -2.90
CA ALA A 24 3.26 -0.46 -2.13
C ALA A 24 2.36 0.50 -2.93
N ASP A 25 2.61 0.69 -4.22
CA ASP A 25 1.77 1.52 -5.09
C ASP A 25 0.34 0.96 -5.20
N SER A 26 0.21 -0.36 -5.37
CA SER A 26 -1.10 -1.04 -5.38
C SER A 26 -1.89 -0.81 -4.08
N ALA A 27 -1.23 -0.92 -2.92
CA ALA A 27 -1.85 -0.63 -1.63
C ALA A 27 -2.25 0.85 -1.50
N MET A 28 -1.41 1.78 -1.97
CA MET A 28 -1.74 3.21 -1.98
C MET A 28 -2.97 3.48 -2.84
N TYR A 29 -3.07 2.82 -3.99
CA TYR A 29 -4.23 2.95 -4.87
C TYR A 29 -5.51 2.49 -4.15
N GLN A 30 -5.47 1.37 -3.44
CA GLN A 30 -6.61 0.92 -2.61
C GLN A 30 -6.98 1.95 -1.54
N ALA A 31 -6.00 2.55 -0.86
CA ALA A 31 -6.24 3.62 0.11
C ALA A 31 -6.94 4.83 -0.53
N LYS A 32 -6.52 5.24 -1.74
CA LYS A 32 -7.18 6.31 -2.51
C LYS A 32 -8.61 5.96 -2.88
N MET A 33 -8.85 4.74 -3.38
CA MET A 33 -10.18 4.30 -3.80
C MET A 33 -11.15 4.13 -2.62
N SER A 34 -10.62 3.82 -1.44
CA SER A 34 -11.43 3.64 -0.23
C SER A 34 -11.78 4.95 0.48
N GLY A 35 -11.64 6.10 -0.18
CA GLY A 35 -12.03 7.42 0.33
C GLY A 35 -10.88 8.36 0.73
N LYS A 36 -9.64 8.05 0.35
CA LYS A 36 -8.45 8.91 0.50
C LYS A 36 -8.12 9.24 1.98
N ASN A 37 -7.07 10.04 2.20
CA ASN A 37 -6.56 10.43 3.52
C ASN A 37 -6.33 9.26 4.50
N ARG A 38 -5.76 8.16 4.00
CA ARG A 38 -5.63 6.90 4.73
C ARG A 38 -4.47 6.09 4.20
N TRP A 39 -4.17 4.98 4.87
CA TRP A 39 -3.15 4.06 4.40
C TRP A 39 -3.64 2.61 4.35
N ALA A 40 -2.99 1.83 3.50
CA ALA A 40 -3.27 0.41 3.36
C ALA A 40 -1.95 -0.37 3.30
N VAL A 41 -2.00 -1.60 3.81
CA VAL A 41 -0.89 -2.56 3.71
C VAL A 41 -1.21 -3.54 2.61
N PHE A 42 -0.25 -3.80 1.74
CA PHE A 42 -0.42 -4.80 0.69
C PHE A 42 -0.84 -6.16 1.28
N GLY A 43 -1.91 -6.76 0.73
CA GLY A 43 -2.46 -8.04 1.21
C GLY A 43 -3.28 -7.96 2.50
N SER A 44 -3.49 -6.77 3.09
CA SER A 44 -4.39 -6.58 4.22
C SER A 44 -5.76 -6.08 3.75
N ALA A 45 -6.84 -6.70 4.23
CA ALA A 45 -8.20 -6.20 4.02
C ALA A 45 -8.53 -4.97 4.90
N LYS A 46 -7.65 -4.63 5.85
CA LYS A 46 -7.87 -3.56 6.83
C LYS A 46 -7.26 -2.24 6.37
N LEU A 47 -8.07 -1.19 6.41
CA LEU A 47 -7.71 0.19 6.14
C LEU A 47 -7.53 0.95 7.47
N TYR A 48 -6.64 1.95 7.48
CA TYR A 48 -6.29 2.74 8.66
C TYR A 48 -6.25 4.23 8.35
#